data_AF-A0A258FZ44-F1
#
_entry.id   AF-A0A258FZ44-F1
#
_cell.length_a   1.000
_cell.length_b   1.000
_cell.length_c   1.000
_cell.angle_alpha   90.00
_cell.angle_beta   90.00
_cell.angle_gamma   90.00
#
_symmetry.space_group_name_H-M   'P 1'
#
loop_
_entity.id
_entity.type
_entity.pdbx_description
1 polymer ?
#
loop_
_entity_poly.entity_id
_entity_poly.type
_entity_poly.pdbx_seq_one_letter_code
_entity_poly.pdbx_strand_id
1 'polypeptide(L)'
;MVKEKRQWFLPGPEEEEPDDLPSGPQPDQSETSIIDDWAKAEAGVAASLARTAGRLGALDERLRRGPPGWRHRLALIEAVDLSWFVGDRISADRLALWIALRLSNAQDDTGTLGRIGWAVRRLTGGPGPEASLGDFLDRRDPETIAADAERFADRADSWLHVMFAAGSFHPITRACLGFHLWSLAGLGQTGDRMEA
;
A
#
# COMPACT_ATOMS: atom_id res chain seq x y z
N MET A 1 58.33 17.12 37.49
CA MET A 1 57.72 16.66 36.22
C MET A 1 56.34 17.29 36.12
N VAL A 2 56.22 18.36 35.33
CA VAL A 2 54.98 19.14 35.18
C VAL A 2 54.01 18.31 34.35
N LYS A 3 52.83 18.02 34.90
CA LYS A 3 51.72 17.38 34.20
C LYS A 3 50.95 18.49 33.49
N GLU A 4 51.15 18.64 32.19
CA GLU A 4 50.35 19.56 31.38
C GLU A 4 48.88 19.11 31.41
N LYS A 5 48.01 20.01 31.89
CA LYS A 5 46.55 19.84 31.82
C LYS A 5 46.15 20.13 30.38
N ARG A 6 45.75 19.11 29.62
CA ARG A 6 45.24 19.28 28.26
C ARG A 6 44.09 20.29 28.29
N GLN A 7 44.27 21.40 27.57
CA GLN A 7 43.23 22.39 27.34
C GLN A 7 42.16 21.71 26.49
N TRP A 8 40.95 21.62 27.04
CA TRP A 8 39.76 21.00 26.46
C TRP A 8 39.28 21.61 25.12
N PHE A 9 39.99 22.62 24.62
CA PHE A 9 39.77 23.30 23.36
C PHE A 9 40.68 22.84 22.21
N LEU A 10 41.69 22.00 22.50
CA LEU A 10 42.52 21.43 21.43
C LEU A 10 41.76 20.25 20.80
N PRO A 11 41.62 20.20 19.46
CA PRO A 11 41.04 19.04 18.79
C PRO A 11 41.80 17.78 19.20
N GLY A 12 41.06 16.69 19.44
CA GLY A 12 41.65 15.39 19.75
C GLY A 12 42.55 14.89 18.61
N PRO A 13 43.44 13.91 18.87
CA PRO A 13 44.16 13.24 17.79
C PRO A 13 43.13 12.70 16.78
N GLU A 14 43.44 12.82 15.48
CA GLU A 14 42.58 12.36 14.39
C GLU A 14 42.17 10.91 14.65
N GLU A 15 40.89 10.70 15.01
CA GLU A 15 40.28 9.39 14.93
C GLU A 15 40.24 9.06 13.44
N GLU A 16 40.88 7.96 13.04
CA GLU A 16 40.76 7.40 11.70
C GLU A 16 39.26 7.30 11.42
N GLU A 17 38.75 8.20 10.58
CA GLU A 17 37.37 8.18 10.13
C GLU A 17 37.13 6.77 9.59
N PRO A 18 36.17 6.00 10.14
CA PRO A 18 35.79 4.75 9.52
C PRO A 18 35.47 5.10 8.08
N ASP A 19 36.11 4.40 7.15
CA ASP A 19 35.94 4.58 5.71
C ASP A 19 34.46 4.30 5.40
N ASP A 20 33.63 5.35 5.56
CA ASP A 20 32.21 5.39 5.27
C ASP A 20 32.07 5.45 3.74
N LEU A 21 32.65 4.44 3.09
CA LEU A 21 32.37 4.16 1.70
C LEU A 21 30.85 3.97 1.62
N PRO A 22 30.16 4.74 0.76
CA PRO A 22 28.75 4.49 0.51
C PRO A 22 28.63 3.01 0.14
N SER A 23 27.73 2.30 0.85
CA SER A 23 27.45 0.89 0.56
C SER A 23 27.31 0.75 -0.94
N GLY A 24 28.19 -0.04 -1.56
CA GLY A 24 28.21 -0.24 -3.00
C GLY A 24 26.83 -0.68 -3.51
N PRO A 25 26.54 -0.50 -4.80
CA PRO A 25 25.26 -0.92 -5.38
C PRO A 25 25.00 -2.37 -4.96
N GLN A 26 23.96 -2.56 -4.15
CA GLN A 26 23.54 -3.89 -3.75
C GLN A 26 23.26 -4.68 -5.02
N PRO A 27 23.74 -5.93 -5.13
CA PRO A 27 23.40 -6.76 -6.28
C PRO A 27 21.88 -6.73 -6.42
N ASP A 28 21.43 -6.44 -7.64
CA ASP A 28 20.01 -6.38 -8.00
C ASP A 28 19.35 -7.66 -7.46
N GLN A 29 18.54 -7.52 -6.40
CA GLN A 29 17.91 -8.67 -5.76
C GLN A 29 16.99 -9.26 -6.81
N SER A 30 17.36 -10.43 -7.36
CA SER A 30 16.56 -11.06 -8.39
C SER A 30 15.12 -11.22 -7.86
N GLU A 31 14.11 -11.00 -8.71
CA GLU A 31 12.69 -11.12 -8.32
C GLU A 31 12.38 -12.45 -7.62
N THR A 32 13.13 -13.50 -7.99
CA THR A 32 13.13 -14.82 -7.36
C THR A 32 13.57 -14.82 -5.88
N SER A 33 14.59 -14.03 -5.53
CA SER A 33 15.05 -13.89 -4.14
C SER A 33 13.98 -13.29 -3.24
N ILE A 34 13.22 -12.32 -3.75
CA ILE A 34 12.12 -11.69 -3.00
C ILE A 34 11.06 -12.74 -2.67
N ILE A 35 10.64 -13.54 -3.67
CA ILE A 35 9.64 -14.60 -3.45
C ILE A 35 10.12 -15.61 -2.41
N ASP A 36 11.37 -16.08 -2.48
CA ASP A 36 11.89 -17.05 -1.52
C ASP A 36 11.93 -16.52 -0.08
N ASP A 37 12.25 -15.23 0.11
CA ASP A 37 12.28 -14.62 1.43
C ASP A 37 10.88 -14.41 2.00
N TRP A 38 9.91 -14.03 1.16
CA TRP A 38 8.50 -13.98 1.54
C TRP A 38 7.95 -15.36 1.91
N ALA A 39 8.36 -16.42 1.20
CA ALA A 39 7.97 -17.79 1.51
C ALA A 39 8.48 -18.24 2.89
N LYS A 40 9.74 -17.92 3.23
CA LYS A 40 10.31 -18.19 4.56
C LYS A 40 9.57 -17.41 5.65
N ALA A 41 9.27 -16.14 5.40
CA ALA A 41 8.53 -15.29 6.33
C ALA A 41 7.11 -15.83 6.59
N GLU A 42 6.39 -16.23 5.53
CA GLU A 42 5.07 -16.85 5.63
C GLU A 42 5.11 -18.11 6.49
N ALA A 43 6.08 -19.01 6.26
CA ALA A 43 6.25 -20.21 7.04
C ALA A 43 6.44 -19.91 8.54
N GLY A 44 7.19 -18.85 8.86
CA GLY A 44 7.41 -18.38 10.24
C GLY A 44 6.15 -17.87 10.95
N VAL A 45 5.15 -17.38 10.20
CA VAL A 45 3.90 -16.83 10.75
C VAL A 45 2.65 -17.65 10.42
N ALA A 46 2.80 -18.86 9.86
CA ALA A 46 1.71 -19.68 9.35
C ALA A 46 0.57 -19.90 10.37
N ALA A 47 0.90 -20.15 11.63
CA ALA A 47 -0.10 -20.31 12.69
C ALA A 47 -0.90 -19.02 12.97
N SER A 48 -0.26 -17.85 12.87
CA SER A 48 -0.93 -16.56 12.99
C SER A 48 -1.83 -16.29 11.78
N LEU A 49 -1.35 -16.59 10.57
CA LEU A 49 -2.15 -16.47 9.34
C LEU A 49 -3.40 -17.35 9.39
N ALA A 50 -3.27 -18.60 9.82
CA ALA A 50 -4.41 -19.52 9.97
C ALA A 50 -5.47 -18.98 10.96
N ARG A 51 -5.04 -18.40 12.10
CA ARG A 51 -5.96 -17.75 13.05
C ARG A 51 -6.65 -16.54 12.45
N THR A 52 -5.92 -15.71 11.72
CA THR A 52 -6.49 -14.52 11.06
C THR A 52 -7.49 -14.93 9.98
N ALA A 53 -7.17 -15.92 9.15
CA ALA A 53 -8.09 -16.47 8.16
C ALA A 53 -9.37 -17.02 8.82
N GLY A 54 -9.25 -17.73 9.94
CA GLY A 54 -10.40 -18.21 10.72
C GLY A 54 -11.29 -17.06 11.23
N ARG A 55 -10.70 -15.95 11.70
CA ARG A 55 -11.45 -14.76 12.13
C ARG A 55 -12.15 -14.05 10.96
N LEU A 56 -11.49 -13.95 9.81
CA LEU A 56 -12.08 -13.38 8.60
C LEU A 56 -13.25 -14.24 8.09
N GLY A 57 -13.11 -15.57 8.11
CA GLY A 57 -14.21 -16.48 7.78
C GLY A 57 -15.41 -16.34 8.72
N ALA A 58 -15.16 -16.20 10.02
CA ALA A 58 -16.21 -15.94 11.00
C ALA A 58 -16.91 -14.57 10.79
N LEU A 59 -16.16 -13.55 10.36
CA LEU A 59 -16.71 -12.25 9.98
C LEU A 59 -17.58 -12.38 8.73
N ASP A 60 -17.12 -13.05 7.67
CA ASP A 60 -17.90 -13.23 6.46
C ASP A 60 -19.21 -13.98 6.73
N GLU A 61 -19.17 -15.05 7.54
CA GLU A 61 -20.38 -15.77 7.96
C GLU A 61 -21.38 -14.85 8.66
N ARG A 62 -20.91 -14.00 9.58
CA ARG A 62 -21.75 -13.03 10.28
C ARG A 62 -22.33 -11.98 9.34
N LEU A 63 -21.54 -11.49 8.38
CA LEU A 63 -22.01 -10.54 7.38
C LEU A 63 -23.06 -11.17 6.46
N ARG A 64 -22.94 -12.46 6.15
CA ARG A 64 -23.89 -13.19 5.30
C ARG A 64 -25.23 -13.47 6.01
N ARG A 65 -25.20 -13.76 7.31
CA ARG A 65 -26.40 -13.96 8.14
C ARG A 65 -27.03 -12.67 8.64
N GLY A 66 -26.30 -11.56 8.58
CA GLY A 66 -26.75 -10.27 9.07
C GLY A 66 -27.83 -9.62 8.19
N PRO A 67 -28.52 -8.60 8.72
CA PRO A 67 -29.40 -7.73 7.95
C PRO A 67 -28.73 -7.14 6.69
N PRO A 68 -29.52 -6.82 5.65
CA PRO A 68 -29.02 -6.09 4.50
C PRO A 68 -28.38 -4.76 4.96
N GLY A 69 -27.25 -4.40 4.35
CA GLY A 69 -26.52 -3.16 4.64
C GLY A 69 -25.37 -3.28 5.64
N TRP A 70 -25.20 -4.40 6.35
CA TRP A 70 -24.04 -4.57 7.25
C TRP A 70 -22.69 -4.47 6.53
N ARG A 71 -22.57 -5.10 5.36
CA ARG A 71 -21.37 -5.00 4.50
C ARG A 71 -21.10 -3.54 4.09
N HIS A 72 -22.15 -2.81 3.71
CA HIS A 72 -22.03 -1.41 3.32
C HIS A 72 -21.59 -0.52 4.49
N ARG A 73 -22.18 -0.72 5.69
CA ARG A 73 -21.79 0.01 6.89
C ARG A 73 -20.34 -0.28 7.29
N LEU A 74 -19.91 -1.54 7.23
CA LEU A 74 -18.52 -1.90 7.51
C LEU A 74 -17.57 -1.25 6.51
N ALA A 75 -17.90 -1.26 5.22
CA ALA A 75 -17.12 -0.59 4.19
C ALA A 75 -17.02 0.93 4.39
N LEU A 76 -18.10 1.59 4.84
CA LEU A 76 -18.08 3.02 5.18
C LEU A 76 -17.12 3.32 6.34
N ILE A 77 -17.19 2.51 7.41
CA ILE A 77 -16.30 2.68 8.59
C ILE A 77 -14.85 2.51 8.17
N GLU A 78 -14.55 1.42 7.47
CA GLU A 78 -13.19 1.11 7.02
C GLU A 78 -12.64 2.19 6.07
N ALA A 79 -13.42 2.64 5.09
CA ALA A 79 -12.97 3.68 4.16
C ALA A 79 -12.69 5.03 4.86
N VAL A 80 -13.47 5.36 5.90
CA VAL A 80 -13.20 6.54 6.74
C VAL A 80 -11.93 6.32 7.56
N ASP A 81 -11.77 5.19 8.23
CA ASP A 81 -10.56 4.93 9.03
C ASP A 81 -9.29 4.98 8.17
N LEU A 82 -9.35 4.44 6.94
CA LEU A 82 -8.28 4.57 5.95
C LEU A 82 -8.05 6.02 5.53
N SER A 83 -9.10 6.83 5.33
CA SER A 83 -8.95 8.24 4.99
C SER A 83 -8.19 9.01 6.07
N TRP A 84 -8.48 8.74 7.34
CA TRP A 84 -7.76 9.33 8.46
C TRP A 84 -6.28 8.94 8.47
N PHE A 85 -5.95 7.70 8.10
CA PHE A 85 -4.57 7.24 7.98
C PHE A 85 -3.79 7.94 6.85
N VAL A 86 -4.46 8.30 5.75
CA VAL A 86 -3.86 9.04 4.62
C VAL A 86 -3.84 10.56 4.86
N GLY A 87 -4.54 11.05 5.88
CA GLY A 87 -4.57 12.46 6.30
C GLY A 87 -5.87 13.20 5.99
N ASP A 88 -6.80 12.53 5.31
CA ASP A 88 -8.09 13.05 4.89
C ASP A 88 -9.14 12.85 6.00
N ARG A 89 -9.49 13.93 6.71
CA ARG A 89 -10.43 13.89 7.84
C ARG A 89 -11.88 14.11 7.39
N ILE A 90 -12.58 13.02 7.09
CA ILE A 90 -14.01 13.04 6.77
C ILE A 90 -14.78 12.20 7.80
N SER A 91 -16.02 12.59 8.11
CA SER A 91 -16.90 11.81 8.98
C SER A 91 -17.73 10.80 8.18
N ALA A 92 -18.12 9.70 8.83
CA ALA A 92 -18.95 8.67 8.20
C ALA A 92 -20.29 9.22 7.70
N ASP A 93 -20.95 10.10 8.46
CA ASP A 93 -22.21 10.73 8.05
C ASP A 93 -22.04 11.59 6.79
N ARG A 94 -20.94 12.34 6.70
CA ARG A 94 -20.63 13.18 5.54
C ARG A 94 -20.37 12.34 4.29
N LEU A 95 -19.57 11.28 4.42
CA LEU A 95 -19.33 10.34 3.34
C LEU A 95 -20.63 9.65 2.90
N ALA A 96 -21.47 9.21 3.84
CA ALA A 96 -22.74 8.56 3.55
C ALA A 96 -23.71 9.50 2.81
N LEU A 97 -23.83 10.76 3.23
CA LEU A 97 -24.64 11.77 2.54
C LEU A 97 -24.14 12.04 1.12
N TRP A 98 -22.82 12.13 0.92
CA TRP A 98 -22.28 12.32 -0.42
C TRP A 98 -22.48 11.09 -1.32
N ILE A 99 -22.30 9.87 -0.80
CA ILE A 99 -22.55 8.64 -1.58
C ILE A 99 -24.03 8.53 -1.97
N ALA A 100 -24.95 8.83 -1.05
CA ALA A 100 -26.39 8.68 -1.27
C ALA A 100 -27.01 9.81 -2.11
N LEU A 101 -26.57 11.06 -1.91
CA LEU A 101 -27.24 12.26 -2.42
C LEU A 101 -26.32 13.21 -3.18
N ARG A 102 -25.01 12.90 -3.28
CA ARG A 102 -23.99 13.79 -3.84
C ARG A 102 -23.97 15.18 -3.19
N LEU A 103 -24.37 15.26 -1.93
CA LEU A 103 -24.28 16.49 -1.15
C LEU A 103 -22.83 16.73 -0.73
N SER A 104 -22.26 17.84 -1.18
CA SER A 104 -20.97 18.36 -0.73
C SER A 104 -21.14 19.77 -0.22
N ASN A 105 -20.50 20.11 0.89
CA ASN A 105 -20.46 21.47 1.41
C ASN A 105 -19.41 22.31 0.66
N ALA A 106 -19.44 23.64 0.77
CA ALA A 106 -18.49 24.51 0.08
C ALA A 106 -17.01 24.29 0.50
N GLN A 107 -16.79 23.66 1.64
CA GLN A 107 -15.46 23.32 2.18
C GLN A 107 -15.04 21.88 1.87
N ASP A 108 -15.87 21.11 1.17
CA ASP A 108 -15.53 19.74 0.79
C ASP A 108 -14.58 19.72 -0.40
N ASP A 109 -13.49 18.97 -0.25
CA ASP A 109 -12.75 18.48 -1.40
C ASP A 109 -13.51 17.31 -2.03
N THR A 110 -14.17 17.60 -3.16
CA THR A 110 -14.92 16.63 -3.94
C THR A 110 -14.03 15.53 -4.52
N GLY A 111 -12.74 15.79 -4.74
CA GLY A 111 -11.74 14.81 -5.13
C GLY A 111 -11.52 13.77 -4.03
N THR A 112 -11.26 14.24 -2.81
CA THR A 112 -11.11 13.38 -1.62
C THR A 112 -12.36 12.53 -1.35
N LEU A 113 -13.57 13.11 -1.42
CA LEU A 113 -14.82 12.35 -1.31
C LEU A 113 -14.95 11.30 -2.44
N GLY A 114 -14.49 11.65 -3.64
CA GLY A 114 -14.31 10.77 -4.79
C GLY A 114 -13.50 9.52 -4.46
N ARG A 115 -12.27 9.72 -3.96
CA ARG A 115 -11.31 8.68 -3.58
C ARG A 115 -11.88 7.73 -2.52
N ILE A 116 -12.37 8.29 -1.41
CA ILE A 116 -12.92 7.50 -0.31
C ILE A 116 -14.19 6.75 -0.76
N GLY A 117 -15.03 7.39 -1.58
CA GLY A 117 -16.19 6.74 -2.18
C GLY A 117 -15.85 5.60 -3.12
N TRP A 118 -14.72 5.67 -3.84
CA TRP A 118 -14.19 4.55 -4.61
C TRP A 118 -13.81 3.38 -3.70
N ALA A 119 -13.10 3.64 -2.60
CA ALA A 119 -12.74 2.62 -1.61
C ALA A 119 -13.98 1.91 -1.04
N VAL A 120 -15.06 2.64 -0.69
CA VAL A 120 -16.33 2.01 -0.25
C VAL A 120 -16.87 1.04 -1.30
N ARG A 121 -16.91 1.44 -2.59
CA ARG A 121 -17.39 0.58 -3.68
C ARG A 121 -16.52 -0.67 -3.88
N ARG A 122 -15.21 -0.58 -3.64
CA ARG A 122 -14.29 -1.73 -3.66
C ARG A 122 -14.56 -2.69 -2.51
N LEU A 123 -14.66 -2.17 -1.29
CA LEU A 123 -14.92 -2.98 -0.10
C LEU A 123 -16.30 -3.66 -0.12
N THR A 124 -17.29 -3.08 -0.81
CA THR A 124 -18.61 -3.71 -0.97
C THR A 124 -18.70 -4.75 -2.10
N GLY A 125 -17.62 -4.95 -2.87
CA GLY A 125 -17.55 -6.00 -3.90
C GLY A 125 -17.93 -5.56 -5.31
N GLY A 126 -17.59 -4.33 -5.74
CA GLY A 126 -17.77 -3.99 -7.15
C GLY A 126 -16.80 -4.74 -8.09
N PRO A 127 -16.84 -4.47 -9.41
CA PRO A 127 -16.16 -5.28 -10.43
C PRO A 127 -14.67 -5.44 -10.14
N GLY A 128 -14.09 -6.61 -10.42
CA GLY A 128 -12.64 -6.79 -10.40
C GLY A 128 -11.97 -6.07 -11.59
N PRO A 129 -10.63 -6.08 -11.70
CA PRO A 129 -9.96 -5.68 -12.93
C PRO A 129 -10.32 -6.67 -14.04
N GLU A 130 -11.21 -6.31 -14.95
CA GLU A 130 -11.79 -7.25 -15.94
C GLU A 130 -10.99 -7.38 -17.24
N ALA A 131 -9.94 -6.56 -17.46
CA ALA A 131 -9.08 -6.70 -18.65
C ALA A 131 -7.64 -6.20 -18.44
N SER A 132 -7.47 -5.06 -17.76
CA SER A 132 -6.17 -4.44 -17.48
C SER A 132 -6.23 -3.63 -16.19
N LEU A 133 -5.12 -3.57 -15.45
CA LEU A 133 -4.98 -2.68 -14.28
C LEU A 133 -5.10 -1.20 -14.67
N GLY A 134 -4.60 -0.83 -15.85
CA GLY A 134 -4.71 0.55 -16.36
C GLY A 134 -6.16 0.95 -16.59
N ASP A 135 -6.92 0.12 -17.29
CA ASP A 135 -8.35 0.35 -17.53
C ASP A 135 -9.16 0.35 -16.23
N PHE A 136 -8.79 -0.53 -15.29
CA PHE A 136 -9.45 -0.63 -14.00
C PHE A 136 -9.25 0.61 -13.12
N LEU A 137 -8.05 1.19 -13.15
CA LEU A 137 -7.67 2.38 -12.39
C LEU A 137 -7.89 3.69 -13.17
N ASP A 138 -8.39 3.60 -14.41
CA ASP A 138 -8.47 4.70 -15.36
C ASP A 138 -7.14 5.48 -15.52
N ARG A 139 -6.03 4.74 -15.56
CA ARG A 139 -4.68 5.28 -15.73
C ARG A 139 -4.18 5.04 -17.14
N ARG A 140 -3.78 6.12 -17.80
CA ARG A 140 -3.21 6.10 -19.14
C ARG A 140 -1.89 6.84 -19.13
N ASP A 141 -0.91 6.25 -19.81
CA ASP A 141 0.32 6.96 -20.13
C ASP A 141 0.00 8.16 -21.03
N PRO A 142 0.74 9.29 -20.89
CA PRO A 142 0.56 10.43 -21.76
C PRO A 142 0.86 10.06 -23.23
N GLU A 143 0.17 10.72 -24.17
CA GLU A 143 0.34 10.45 -25.61
C GLU A 143 1.80 10.63 -26.08
N THR A 144 2.55 11.50 -25.40
CA THR A 144 3.99 11.68 -25.61
C THR A 144 4.73 11.27 -24.33
N ILE A 145 5.39 10.13 -24.38
CA ILE A 145 6.29 9.66 -23.31
C ILE A 145 7.73 9.69 -23.84
N ALA A 146 8.67 10.03 -22.97
CA ALA A 146 10.09 10.00 -23.32
C ALA A 146 10.50 8.57 -23.69
N ALA A 147 11.42 8.40 -24.65
CA ALA A 147 11.77 7.08 -25.18
C ALA A 147 12.38 6.14 -24.12
N ASP A 148 12.91 6.70 -23.03
CA ASP A 148 13.52 6.05 -21.88
C ASP A 148 12.57 5.90 -20.67
N ALA A 149 11.36 6.48 -20.73
CA ALA A 149 10.39 6.39 -19.66
C ALA A 149 9.61 5.06 -19.73
N GLU A 150 9.60 4.33 -18.63
CA GLU A 150 8.84 3.09 -18.50
C GLU A 150 7.34 3.38 -18.39
N ARG A 151 6.55 2.73 -19.26
CA ARG A 151 5.11 2.93 -19.31
C ARG A 151 4.42 2.35 -18.08
N PHE A 152 3.26 2.89 -17.72
CA PHE A 152 2.43 2.32 -16.66
C PHE A 152 2.04 0.88 -16.97
N ALA A 153 1.68 0.58 -18.23
CA ALA A 153 1.32 -0.77 -18.65
C ALA A 153 2.46 -1.78 -18.40
N ASP A 154 3.70 -1.41 -18.78
CA ASP A 154 4.87 -2.27 -18.62
C ASP A 154 5.14 -2.56 -17.12
N ARG A 155 5.07 -1.52 -16.27
CA ARG A 155 5.22 -1.66 -14.81
C ARG A 155 4.10 -2.48 -14.18
N ALA A 156 2.87 -2.30 -14.65
CA ALA A 156 1.70 -3.04 -14.17
C ALA A 156 1.77 -4.52 -14.55
N ASP A 157 2.23 -4.83 -15.77
CA ASP A 157 2.44 -6.19 -16.24
C ASP A 157 3.56 -6.90 -15.49
N SER A 158 4.67 -6.19 -15.20
CA SER A 158 5.75 -6.70 -14.35
C SER A 158 5.23 -7.03 -12.93
N TRP A 159 4.49 -6.11 -12.30
CA TRP A 159 3.87 -6.37 -10.99
C TRP A 159 2.90 -7.56 -11.04
N LEU A 160 2.07 -7.67 -12.07
CA LEU A 160 1.17 -8.81 -12.27
C LEU A 160 1.92 -10.13 -12.42
N HIS A 161 3.08 -10.12 -13.09
CA HIS A 161 3.94 -11.30 -13.24
C HIS A 161 4.43 -11.81 -11.88
N VAL A 162 4.94 -10.90 -11.02
CA VAL A 162 5.37 -11.25 -9.66
C VAL A 162 4.18 -11.74 -8.83
N MET A 163 3.03 -11.10 -8.96
CA MET A 163 1.80 -11.50 -8.25
C MET A 163 1.24 -12.84 -8.72
N PHE A 164 1.52 -13.24 -9.97
CA PHE A 164 1.20 -14.57 -10.48
C PHE A 164 2.16 -15.63 -9.92
N ALA A 165 3.46 -15.33 -9.86
CA ALA A 165 4.47 -16.20 -9.25
C ALA A 165 4.19 -16.45 -7.76
N ALA A 166 3.68 -15.44 -7.05
CA ALA A 166 3.24 -15.53 -5.65
C ALA A 166 1.88 -16.25 -5.46
N GLY A 167 1.34 -16.90 -6.48
CA GLY A 167 0.02 -17.52 -6.46
C GLY A 167 -0.16 -18.65 -5.43
N SER A 168 0.94 -19.26 -4.96
CA SER A 168 0.93 -20.31 -3.94
C SER A 168 0.87 -19.79 -2.50
N PHE A 169 1.14 -18.49 -2.27
CA PHE A 169 1.12 -17.91 -0.94
C PHE A 169 -0.28 -17.84 -0.36
N HIS A 170 -0.35 -17.80 0.98
CA HIS A 170 -1.58 -17.51 1.68
C HIS A 170 -2.17 -16.17 1.18
N PRO A 171 -3.50 -16.05 0.95
CA PRO A 171 -4.08 -14.85 0.34
C PRO A 171 -3.74 -13.54 1.05
N ILE A 172 -3.62 -13.58 2.39
CA ILE A 172 -3.19 -12.41 3.19
C ILE A 172 -1.73 -12.04 2.88
N THR A 173 -0.81 -13.01 2.83
CA THR A 173 0.59 -12.76 2.48
C THR A 173 0.71 -12.22 1.07
N ARG A 174 -0.02 -12.82 0.12
CA ARG A 174 -0.07 -12.35 -1.27
C ARG A 174 -0.57 -10.90 -1.35
N ALA A 175 -1.59 -10.54 -0.58
CA ALA A 175 -2.07 -9.16 -0.50
C ALA A 175 -1.03 -8.20 0.09
N CYS A 176 -0.31 -8.61 1.15
CA CYS A 176 0.76 -7.81 1.74
C CYS A 176 1.95 -7.61 0.78
N LEU A 177 2.35 -8.68 0.07
CA LEU A 177 3.37 -8.61 -0.97
C LEU A 177 2.95 -7.63 -2.07
N GLY A 178 1.73 -7.79 -2.59
CA GLY A 178 1.18 -6.92 -3.63
C GLY A 178 1.17 -5.46 -3.20
N PHE A 179 0.69 -5.16 -1.98
CA PHE A 179 0.71 -3.82 -1.40
C PHE A 179 2.13 -3.24 -1.28
N HIS A 180 3.09 -4.05 -0.82
CA HIS A 180 4.48 -3.62 -0.68
C HIS A 180 5.13 -3.32 -2.03
N LEU A 181 4.96 -4.23 -3.00
CA LEU A 181 5.51 -4.08 -4.35
C LEU A 181 4.82 -2.97 -5.16
N TRP A 182 3.57 -2.64 -4.85
CA TRP A 182 2.81 -1.61 -5.57
C TRP A 182 3.52 -0.25 -5.56
N SER A 183 4.02 0.18 -4.39
CA SER A 183 4.79 1.42 -4.28
C SER A 183 6.17 1.31 -4.91
N LEU A 184 6.82 0.14 -4.82
CA LEU A 184 8.17 -0.07 -5.36
C LEU A 184 8.18 -0.11 -6.89
N ALA A 185 7.14 -0.68 -7.50
CA ALA A 185 6.92 -0.65 -8.95
C ALA A 185 6.48 0.74 -9.46
N GLY A 186 6.38 1.74 -8.58
CA GLY A 186 5.90 3.08 -8.92
C GLY A 186 4.44 3.11 -9.41
N LEU A 187 3.65 2.09 -9.07
CA LEU A 187 2.26 1.99 -9.51
C LEU A 187 1.33 2.88 -8.70
N GLY A 188 1.71 3.26 -7.48
CA GLY A 188 1.01 4.26 -6.67
C GLY A 188 1.26 5.69 -7.16
N GLN A 189 0.32 6.62 -6.91
CA GLN A 189 0.56 8.04 -7.11
C GLN A 189 1.56 8.56 -6.04
N THR A 190 2.48 9.46 -6.42
CA THR A 190 3.49 9.99 -5.50
C THR A 190 2.84 10.68 -4.29
N GLY A 191 2.97 10.08 -3.11
CA GLY A 191 2.42 10.59 -1.85
C GLY A 191 1.03 10.05 -1.49
N ASP A 192 0.38 9.29 -2.37
CA ASP A 192 -0.95 8.76 -2.15
C ASP A 192 -0.90 7.33 -1.59
N ARG A 193 -1.58 7.12 -0.47
CA ARG A 193 -1.64 5.82 0.24
C ARG A 193 -2.97 5.10 0.03
N MET A 194 -3.92 5.72 -0.66
CA MET A 194 -5.17 5.11 -1.11
C MET A 194 -5.32 5.31 -2.62
N GLU A 195 -5.67 4.22 -3.29
CA GLU A 195 -6.02 4.25 -4.71
C GLU A 195 -7.35 4.98 -4.92
N ALA A 196 -7.45 5.69 -6.05
CA ALA A 196 -8.63 6.43 -6.47
C ALA A 196 -8.70 6.62 -7.97
#